data_AF-A0A1Q6R9H6-F1
#
_entry.id   AF-A0A1Q6R9H6-F1
#
_cell.length_a   1.000
_cell.length_b   1.000
_cell.length_c   1.000
_cell.angle_alpha   90.00
_cell.angle_beta   90.00
_cell.angle_gamma   90.00
#
_symmetry.space_group_name_H-M   'P 1'
#
loop_
_entity.id
_entity.type
_entity.pdbx_description
1 polymer ?
#
loop_
_entity_poly.entity_id
_entity_poly.type
_entity_poly.pdbx_seq_one_letter_code
_entity_poly.pdbx_strand_id
1 'polypeptide(L)'
;MYVSSYVNGVAEIHTQILKNDCFKDWYYAFPERFQNKTNGITPRRWLGLCNPELTAMLREKVGGDFLKNLDLIGELKNQIYDETIVEFNDIKHLKKEQLCAVIAKHEGVTLNPDFIFDVQVKRLHEYKRQLMNILSIVDIYFRLKEGRLPDFHPTVYLFGAKSAPGYARAKAIIRYINRVAKLINSDPAVADKLKVVFVQNYNCSYAEHIIPAADISEQISPAGTEASGTGNMKLMLNGAVTLGTLDGANVEIAQEAGRENEYIFGHTVDEINAVKPTYHARDIFDANADLRRAINTLVDGTVPTDDAQKELFHSLLDGTDWHQADHYFLLLDYASYFDTKLQANRDYADRIAFGRKCLMNVASAAKFSSDRTIRQYAEEIWHIKPTEY
;
A
#
# COMPACT_ATOMS: atom_id res chain seq x y z
N MET A 1 -28.19 7.15 11.55
CA MET A 1 -29.08 6.03 11.93
C MET A 1 -30.51 6.50 12.15
N TYR A 2 -30.79 7.28 13.19
CA TYR A 2 -32.17 7.66 13.56
C TYR A 2 -32.96 8.39 12.47
N VAL A 3 -32.29 9.23 11.68
CA VAL A 3 -32.90 10.09 10.64
C VAL A 3 -32.48 9.74 9.21
N SER A 4 -31.86 8.57 9.00
CA SER A 4 -31.33 8.15 7.69
C SER A 4 -32.17 7.05 7.06
N SER A 5 -32.49 7.19 5.77
CA SER A 5 -33.14 6.14 4.97
C SER A 5 -32.18 5.02 4.56
N TYR A 6 -30.89 5.35 4.37
CA TYR A 6 -29.85 4.39 3.99
C TYR A 6 -28.54 4.66 4.72
N VAL A 7 -27.76 3.61 4.91
CA VAL A 7 -26.45 3.58 5.55
C VAL A 7 -25.58 2.62 4.75
N ASN A 8 -24.36 3.00 4.40
CA ASN A 8 -23.50 2.13 3.60
C ASN A 8 -22.06 2.07 4.09
N GLY A 9 -21.44 0.91 3.90
CA GLY A 9 -19.99 0.76 3.95
C GLY A 9 -19.34 1.03 2.59
N VAL A 10 -18.01 1.11 2.58
CA VAL A 10 -17.19 1.53 1.42
C VAL A 10 -16.31 0.41 0.84
N ALA A 11 -16.45 -0.80 1.37
CA ALA A 11 -15.95 -2.07 0.87
C ALA A 11 -16.80 -3.19 1.50
N GLU A 12 -16.77 -4.39 0.95
CA GLU A 12 -17.62 -5.49 1.42
C GLU A 12 -17.34 -5.88 2.88
N ILE A 13 -16.07 -6.15 3.21
CA ILE A 13 -15.67 -6.49 4.59
C ILE A 13 -16.01 -5.37 5.58
N HIS A 14 -15.74 -4.12 5.21
CA HIS A 14 -16.10 -2.99 6.06
C HIS A 14 -17.61 -2.90 6.30
N THR A 15 -18.42 -3.19 5.27
CA THR A 15 -19.87 -3.25 5.42
C THR A 15 -20.29 -4.34 6.40
N GLN A 16 -19.60 -5.50 6.41
CA GLN A 16 -19.86 -6.54 7.40
C GLN A 16 -19.47 -6.11 8.82
N ILE A 17 -18.35 -5.42 8.99
CA ILE A 17 -17.95 -4.85 10.30
C ILE A 17 -18.99 -3.84 10.81
N LEU A 18 -19.53 -2.99 9.92
CA LEU A 18 -20.61 -2.08 10.31
C LEU A 18 -21.86 -2.81 10.79
N LYS A 19 -22.23 -3.91 10.12
CA LYS A 19 -23.42 -4.72 10.45
C LYS A 19 -23.24 -5.56 11.71
N ASN A 20 -22.06 -6.14 11.91
CA ASN A 20 -21.81 -7.12 12.96
C ASN A 20 -21.35 -6.48 14.27
N ASP A 21 -20.62 -5.36 14.19
CA ASP A 21 -19.94 -4.77 15.35
C ASP A 21 -20.41 -3.34 15.62
N CYS A 22 -20.21 -2.41 14.68
CA CYS A 22 -20.37 -0.98 14.96
C CYS A 22 -21.83 -0.55 15.15
N PHE A 23 -22.72 -1.10 14.34
CA PHE A 23 -24.14 -0.75 14.33
C PHE A 23 -25.04 -1.98 14.44
N LYS A 24 -24.58 -3.02 15.13
CA LYS A 24 -25.27 -4.31 15.29
C LYS A 24 -26.76 -4.16 15.65
N ASP A 25 -27.06 -3.39 16.69
CA ASP A 25 -28.44 -3.21 17.15
C ASP A 25 -29.30 -2.47 16.12
N TRP A 26 -28.70 -1.51 15.39
CA TRP A 26 -29.40 -0.81 14.32
C TRP A 26 -29.60 -1.68 13.07
N TYR A 27 -28.63 -2.54 12.76
CA TYR A 27 -28.77 -3.51 11.68
C TYR A 27 -29.84 -4.55 12.00
N TYR A 28 -29.93 -4.99 13.27
CA TYR A 28 -31.03 -5.83 13.73
C TYR A 28 -32.39 -5.15 13.60
N ALA A 29 -32.48 -3.85 13.95
CA ALA A 29 -33.73 -3.09 13.88
C ALA A 29 -34.16 -2.72 12.45
N PHE A 30 -33.21 -2.40 11.56
CA PHE A 30 -33.45 -1.88 10.21
C PHE A 30 -32.49 -2.49 9.17
N PRO A 31 -32.53 -3.82 8.95
CA PRO A 31 -31.55 -4.50 8.12
C PRO A 31 -31.55 -4.01 6.67
N GLU A 32 -32.71 -3.60 6.15
CA GLU A 32 -32.91 -3.11 4.78
C GLU A 32 -32.19 -1.79 4.49
N ARG A 33 -31.82 -1.02 5.53
CA ARG A 33 -31.13 0.27 5.36
C ARG A 33 -29.64 0.10 5.08
N PHE A 34 -29.06 -1.06 5.36
CA PHE A 34 -27.61 -1.27 5.29
C PHE A 34 -27.17 -1.85 3.94
N GLN A 35 -26.45 -1.03 3.18
CA GLN A 35 -25.93 -1.38 1.86
C GLN A 35 -24.39 -1.37 1.83
N ASN A 36 -23.82 -1.87 0.73
CA ASN A 36 -22.41 -1.65 0.38
C ASN A 36 -22.33 -0.77 -0.87
N LYS A 37 -21.33 0.12 -0.93
CA LYS A 37 -20.91 0.80 -2.14
C LYS A 37 -19.38 0.84 -2.14
N THR A 38 -18.75 -0.21 -2.68
CA THR A 38 -17.29 -0.26 -2.78
C THR A 38 -16.80 1.02 -3.47
N ASN A 39 -15.82 1.68 -2.86
CA ASN A 39 -15.18 2.87 -3.43
C ASN A 39 -14.69 2.63 -4.86
N GLY A 40 -14.41 3.73 -5.56
CA GLY A 40 -13.77 3.71 -6.86
C GLY A 40 -12.96 4.97 -7.11
N ILE A 41 -12.12 4.93 -8.13
CA ILE A 41 -11.29 6.04 -8.57
C ILE A 41 -11.60 6.39 -10.01
N THR A 42 -11.43 7.65 -10.39
CA THR A 42 -11.68 8.07 -11.76
C THR A 42 -10.51 7.64 -12.66
N PRO A 43 -10.72 6.81 -13.70
CA PRO A 43 -9.66 6.41 -14.62
C PRO A 43 -9.15 7.58 -15.47
N ARG A 44 -9.92 8.68 -15.58
CA ARG A 44 -9.48 9.86 -16.34
C ARG A 44 -8.24 10.50 -15.71
N ARG A 45 -8.23 10.72 -14.40
CA ARG A 45 -7.07 11.30 -13.70
C ARG A 45 -6.00 10.25 -13.43
N TRP A 46 -6.40 9.09 -12.91
CA TRP A 46 -5.48 8.10 -12.37
C TRP A 46 -5.02 7.04 -13.39
N LEU A 47 -5.26 7.29 -14.68
CA LEU A 47 -4.67 6.55 -15.80
C LEU A 47 -4.49 7.50 -16.99
N GLY A 48 -5.59 8.06 -17.51
CA GLY A 48 -5.59 8.90 -18.71
C GLY A 48 -4.67 10.14 -18.64
N LEU A 49 -4.67 10.83 -17.50
CA LEU A 49 -3.87 12.04 -17.28
C LEU A 49 -2.46 11.71 -16.78
N CYS A 50 -2.32 10.88 -15.76
CA CYS A 50 -1.03 10.63 -15.11
C CYS A 50 -0.14 9.63 -15.86
N ASN A 51 -0.74 8.78 -16.70
CA ASN A 51 -0.03 7.73 -17.44
C ASN A 51 -0.51 7.64 -18.91
N PRO A 52 -0.27 8.70 -19.71
CA PRO A 52 -0.73 8.75 -21.10
C PRO A 52 -0.10 7.65 -21.98
N GLU A 53 1.10 7.19 -21.66
CA GLU A 53 1.81 6.12 -22.35
C GLU A 53 1.12 4.77 -22.13
N LEU A 54 0.83 4.39 -20.88
CA LEU A 54 0.02 3.18 -20.62
C LEU A 54 -1.37 3.31 -21.22
N THR A 55 -1.97 4.50 -21.17
CA THR A 55 -3.27 4.77 -21.79
C THR A 55 -3.24 4.54 -23.31
N ALA A 56 -2.15 4.90 -23.98
CA ALA A 56 -1.97 4.70 -25.41
C ALA A 56 -1.84 3.20 -25.75
N MET A 57 -1.00 2.46 -25.02
CA MET A 57 -0.88 1.01 -25.16
C MET A 57 -2.24 0.33 -24.97
N LEU A 58 -2.96 0.65 -23.88
CA LEU A 58 -4.26 0.06 -23.61
C LEU A 58 -5.26 0.34 -24.74
N ARG A 59 -5.26 1.57 -25.28
CA ARG A 59 -6.12 1.92 -26.41
C ARG A 59 -5.85 1.07 -27.64
N GLU A 60 -4.60 0.73 -27.91
CA GLU A 60 -4.23 -0.18 -29.00
C GLU A 60 -4.73 -1.60 -28.73
N LYS A 61 -4.53 -2.13 -27.53
CA LYS A 61 -4.84 -3.54 -27.20
C LYS A 61 -6.33 -3.81 -27.00
N VAL A 62 -7.07 -2.90 -26.35
CA VAL A 62 -8.49 -3.12 -25.99
C VAL A 62 -9.49 -2.33 -26.84
N GLY A 63 -9.02 -1.29 -27.55
CA GLY A 63 -9.89 -0.42 -28.35
C GLY A 63 -10.91 0.38 -27.53
N GLY A 64 -11.86 0.99 -28.25
CA GLY A 64 -12.96 1.75 -27.65
C GLY A 64 -12.55 2.98 -26.82
N ASP A 65 -13.53 3.58 -26.15
CA ASP A 65 -13.32 4.69 -25.21
C ASP A 65 -13.33 4.16 -23.76
N PHE A 66 -12.34 3.32 -23.42
CA PHE A 66 -12.27 2.64 -22.12
C PHE A 66 -12.17 3.61 -20.92
N LEU A 67 -11.78 4.87 -21.12
CA LEU A 67 -11.78 5.87 -20.04
C LEU A 67 -13.20 6.28 -19.62
N LYS A 68 -14.19 6.10 -20.51
CA LYS A 68 -15.63 6.24 -20.21
C LYS A 68 -16.29 4.91 -19.83
N ASN A 69 -15.76 3.80 -20.31
CA ASN A 69 -16.21 2.45 -19.97
C ASN A 69 -15.04 1.56 -19.55
N LEU A 70 -14.67 1.61 -18.27
CA LEU A 70 -13.47 0.92 -17.77
C LEU A 70 -13.59 -0.60 -17.88
N ASP A 71 -14.79 -1.16 -18.02
CA ASP A 71 -15.00 -2.60 -18.21
C ASP A 71 -14.26 -3.16 -19.44
N LEU A 72 -14.03 -2.31 -20.46
CA LEU A 72 -13.27 -2.69 -21.67
C LEU A 72 -11.83 -3.10 -21.39
N ILE A 73 -11.21 -2.66 -20.27
CA ILE A 73 -9.82 -3.05 -19.97
C ILE A 73 -9.70 -4.54 -19.63
N GLY A 74 -10.82 -5.22 -19.34
CA GLY A 74 -10.86 -6.67 -19.14
C GLY A 74 -10.38 -7.46 -20.35
N GLU A 75 -10.55 -6.93 -21.57
CA GLU A 75 -10.06 -7.55 -22.81
C GLU A 75 -8.54 -7.67 -22.84
N LEU A 76 -7.82 -6.86 -22.04
CA LEU A 76 -6.37 -6.96 -21.91
C LEU A 76 -5.92 -8.35 -21.47
N LYS A 77 -6.73 -9.10 -20.69
CA LYS A 77 -6.40 -10.47 -20.25
C LYS A 77 -6.06 -11.40 -21.43
N ASN A 78 -6.69 -11.18 -22.59
CA ASN A 78 -6.48 -11.95 -23.82
C ASN A 78 -5.28 -11.45 -24.66
N GLN A 79 -4.59 -10.41 -24.20
CA GLN A 79 -3.52 -9.70 -24.92
C GLN A 79 -2.20 -9.66 -24.12
N ILE A 80 -2.10 -10.37 -22.98
CA ILE A 80 -0.89 -10.44 -22.16
C ILE A 80 0.09 -11.48 -22.73
N TYR A 81 0.71 -11.10 -23.84
CA TYR A 81 1.85 -11.79 -24.45
C TYR A 81 3.17 -11.19 -23.94
N ASP A 82 4.28 -11.87 -24.20
CA ASP A 82 5.60 -11.43 -23.73
C ASP A 82 5.99 -10.08 -24.36
N GLU A 83 5.61 -9.82 -25.62
CA GLU A 83 5.82 -8.52 -26.27
C GLU A 83 5.04 -7.39 -25.59
N THR A 84 3.79 -7.64 -25.20
CA THR A 84 2.97 -6.68 -24.42
C THR A 84 3.61 -6.40 -23.06
N ILE A 85 4.19 -7.42 -22.43
CA ILE A 85 4.87 -7.28 -21.13
C ILE A 85 6.15 -6.46 -21.27
N VAL A 86 6.94 -6.68 -22.33
CA VAL A 86 8.13 -5.87 -22.63
C VAL A 86 7.74 -4.41 -22.85
N GLU A 87 6.75 -4.14 -23.68
CA GLU A 87 6.23 -2.79 -23.93
C GLU A 87 5.75 -2.13 -22.61
N PHE A 88 5.08 -2.87 -21.73
CA PHE A 88 4.66 -2.38 -20.41
C PHE A 88 5.85 -2.06 -19.49
N ASN A 89 6.87 -2.91 -19.49
CA ASN A 89 8.08 -2.69 -18.71
C ASN A 89 8.82 -1.42 -19.17
N ASP A 90 8.88 -1.15 -20.48
CA ASP A 90 9.47 0.07 -21.03
C ASP A 90 8.69 1.32 -20.59
N ILE A 91 7.35 1.27 -20.62
CA ILE A 91 6.50 2.36 -20.10
C ILE A 91 6.74 2.55 -18.59
N LYS A 92 6.82 1.48 -17.81
CA LYS A 92 7.10 1.54 -16.37
C LYS A 92 8.45 2.19 -16.10
N HIS A 93 9.48 1.82 -16.85
CA HIS A 93 10.81 2.40 -16.74
C HIS A 93 10.80 3.91 -17.04
N LEU A 94 10.17 4.33 -18.14
CA LEU A 94 9.99 5.75 -18.47
C LEU A 94 9.29 6.51 -17.32
N LYS A 95 8.27 5.92 -16.69
CA LYS A 95 7.61 6.55 -15.54
C LYS A 95 8.52 6.68 -14.33
N LYS A 96 9.40 5.71 -14.11
CA LYS A 96 10.42 5.78 -13.05
C LYS A 96 11.46 6.86 -13.34
N GLU A 97 11.89 7.03 -14.59
CA GLU A 97 12.76 8.14 -15.00
C GLU A 97 12.12 9.51 -14.74
N GLN A 98 10.84 9.67 -15.13
CA GLN A 98 10.07 10.89 -14.88
C GLN A 98 9.97 11.18 -13.37
N LEU A 99 9.70 10.16 -12.55
CA LEU A 99 9.67 10.31 -11.09
C LEU A 99 11.06 10.66 -10.52
N CYS A 100 12.14 10.04 -11.02
CA CYS A 100 13.50 10.37 -10.60
C CYS A 100 13.79 11.87 -10.80
N ALA A 101 13.40 12.44 -11.94
CA ALA A 101 13.57 13.87 -12.21
C ALA A 101 12.79 14.76 -11.23
N VAL A 102 11.56 14.38 -10.87
CA VAL A 102 10.75 15.08 -9.87
C VAL A 102 11.41 15.01 -8.48
N ILE A 103 11.85 13.83 -8.05
CA ILE A 103 12.50 13.63 -6.74
C ILE A 103 13.84 14.37 -6.69
N ALA A 104 14.65 14.33 -7.74
CA ALA A 104 15.91 15.07 -7.80
C ALA A 104 15.67 16.58 -7.65
N LYS A 105 14.63 17.12 -8.31
CA LYS A 105 14.28 18.54 -8.24
C LYS A 105 13.73 18.96 -6.88
N HIS A 106 12.85 18.16 -6.27
CA HIS A 106 12.12 18.55 -5.07
C HIS A 106 12.78 18.12 -3.77
N GLU A 107 13.44 16.96 -3.76
CA GLU A 107 14.03 16.35 -2.56
C GLU A 107 15.56 16.37 -2.59
N GLY A 108 16.18 16.71 -3.72
CA GLY A 108 17.65 16.72 -3.87
C GLY A 108 18.28 15.33 -3.85
N VAL A 109 17.49 14.27 -4.05
CA VAL A 109 17.96 12.87 -4.05
C VAL A 109 18.03 12.37 -5.48
N THR A 110 19.19 11.86 -5.89
CA THR A 110 19.35 11.15 -7.17
C THR A 110 19.00 9.67 -6.98
N LEU A 111 18.12 9.15 -7.82
CA LEU A 111 17.68 7.77 -7.81
C LEU A 111 18.04 7.10 -9.13
N ASN A 112 18.14 5.76 -9.11
CA ASN A 112 18.32 4.94 -10.31
C ASN A 112 16.95 4.37 -10.73
N PRO A 113 16.43 4.65 -11.93
CA PRO A 113 15.16 4.10 -12.43
C PRO A 113 15.19 2.58 -12.64
N ASP A 114 16.37 1.94 -12.65
CA ASP A 114 16.49 0.48 -12.78
C ASP A 114 16.16 -0.26 -11.46
N PHE A 115 16.13 0.46 -10.33
CA PHE A 115 15.80 -0.12 -9.02
C PHE A 115 14.30 -0.37 -8.91
N ILE A 116 13.87 -1.37 -8.15
CA ILE A 116 12.46 -1.56 -7.78
C ILE A 116 11.96 -0.33 -7.03
N PHE A 117 10.80 0.22 -7.42
CA PHE A 117 10.14 1.29 -6.68
C PHE A 117 9.04 0.69 -5.78
N ASP A 118 9.39 0.48 -4.51
CA ASP A 118 8.48 0.03 -3.45
C ASP A 118 7.87 1.25 -2.75
N VAL A 119 6.54 1.40 -2.85
CA VAL A 119 5.84 2.65 -2.55
C VAL A 119 4.83 2.46 -1.42
N GLN A 120 4.99 3.25 -0.35
CA GLN A 120 3.99 3.43 0.70
C GLN A 120 3.54 4.90 0.82
N VAL A 121 2.51 5.25 0.04
CA VAL A 121 1.95 6.62 0.01
C VAL A 121 0.52 6.69 0.54
N LYS A 122 0.36 7.17 1.77
CA LYS A 122 -0.92 7.31 2.48
C LYS A 122 -0.74 8.23 3.68
N ARG A 123 -1.84 8.69 4.28
CA ARG A 123 -1.77 9.45 5.56
C ARG A 123 -0.92 8.69 6.56
N LEU A 124 -0.20 9.41 7.40
CA LEU A 124 0.59 8.76 8.43
C LEU A 124 -0.31 8.45 9.63
N HIS A 125 -0.39 7.17 9.98
CA HIS A 125 -1.16 6.68 11.11
C HIS A 125 -0.55 5.36 11.57
N GLU A 126 -0.57 5.06 12.86
CA GLU A 126 -0.03 3.81 13.40
C GLU A 126 -0.62 2.55 12.75
N TYR A 127 -1.95 2.46 12.58
CA TYR A 127 -2.58 1.33 11.90
C TYR A 127 -2.16 1.19 10.43
N LYS A 128 -1.62 2.24 9.77
CA LYS A 128 -1.12 2.12 8.39
C LYS A 128 0.30 1.53 8.33
N ARG A 129 0.88 1.25 9.51
CA ARG A 129 2.11 0.49 9.75
C ARG A 129 3.33 0.95 8.94
N GLN A 130 3.47 2.26 8.67
CA GLN A 130 4.73 2.81 8.14
C GLN A 130 5.92 2.49 9.04
N LEU A 131 5.69 2.35 10.36
CA LEU A 131 6.71 1.90 11.31
C LEU A 131 7.16 0.45 11.04
N MET A 132 6.25 -0.47 10.71
CA MET A 132 6.62 -1.84 10.34
C MET A 132 7.46 -1.87 9.05
N ASN A 133 7.07 -1.08 8.04
CA ASN A 133 7.81 -0.99 6.80
C ASN A 133 9.25 -0.50 7.04
N ILE A 134 9.43 0.63 7.73
CA ILE A 134 10.78 1.14 7.99
C ILE A 134 11.62 0.20 8.86
N LEU A 135 11.02 -0.51 9.82
CA LEU A 135 11.74 -1.53 10.59
C LEU A 135 12.20 -2.71 9.71
N SER A 136 11.39 -3.13 8.73
CA SER A 136 11.82 -4.14 7.75
C SER A 136 12.97 -3.64 6.87
N ILE A 137 12.97 -2.36 6.49
CA ILE A 137 14.03 -1.75 5.69
C ILE A 137 15.33 -1.65 6.49
N VAL A 138 15.26 -1.37 7.79
CA VAL A 138 16.43 -1.39 8.69
C VAL A 138 17.02 -2.80 8.79
N ASP A 139 16.18 -3.84 8.90
CA ASP A 139 16.65 -5.22 8.85
C ASP A 139 17.34 -5.54 7.51
N ILE A 140 16.69 -5.24 6.38
CA ILE A 140 17.28 -5.38 5.03
C ILE A 140 18.63 -4.67 4.92
N TYR A 141 18.73 -3.43 5.40
CA TYR A 141 19.97 -2.66 5.42
C TYR A 141 21.11 -3.41 6.12
N PHE A 142 20.87 -3.93 7.31
CA PHE A 142 21.91 -4.67 8.02
C PHE A 142 22.24 -6.00 7.35
N ARG A 143 21.24 -6.74 6.85
CA ARG A 143 21.49 -8.00 6.13
C ARG A 143 22.29 -7.79 4.84
N LEU A 144 22.08 -6.68 4.14
CA LEU A 144 22.87 -6.32 2.96
C LEU A 144 24.34 -6.06 3.33
N LYS A 145 24.60 -5.36 4.43
CA LYS A 145 25.97 -5.11 4.93
C LYS A 145 26.69 -6.38 5.35
N GLU A 146 25.94 -7.38 5.79
CA GLU A 146 26.45 -8.69 6.20
C GLU A 146 26.55 -9.68 5.03
N GLY A 147 26.13 -9.29 3.82
CA GLY A 147 26.10 -10.19 2.66
C GLY A 147 25.05 -11.31 2.78
N ARG A 148 24.06 -11.19 3.67
CA ARG A 148 23.00 -12.19 3.90
C ARG A 148 21.84 -12.11 2.91
N LEU A 149 21.87 -11.18 1.96
CA LEU A 149 20.88 -11.05 0.89
C LEU A 149 21.59 -10.95 -0.48
N PRO A 150 22.22 -12.04 -0.97
CA PRO A 150 22.98 -12.03 -2.22
C PRO A 150 22.12 -11.80 -3.47
N ASP A 151 20.85 -12.25 -3.44
CA ASP A 151 19.91 -12.16 -4.57
C ASP A 151 18.97 -10.94 -4.45
N PHE A 152 19.34 -9.95 -3.63
CA PHE A 152 18.52 -8.75 -3.43
C PHE A 152 18.57 -7.86 -4.66
N HIS A 153 17.41 -7.60 -5.25
CA HIS A 153 17.29 -6.64 -6.33
C HIS A 153 17.32 -5.21 -5.77
N PRO A 154 18.15 -4.32 -6.32
CA PRO A 154 18.26 -2.95 -5.83
C PRO A 154 16.89 -2.27 -5.75
N THR A 155 16.60 -1.62 -4.62
CA THR A 155 15.26 -1.12 -4.30
C THR A 155 15.31 0.30 -3.73
N VAL A 156 14.40 1.15 -4.22
CA VAL A 156 14.05 2.44 -3.63
C VAL A 156 12.75 2.29 -2.86
N TYR A 157 12.79 2.56 -1.56
CA TYR A 157 11.60 2.64 -0.72
C TYR A 157 11.11 4.09 -0.64
N LEU A 158 9.90 4.33 -1.15
CA LEU A 158 9.27 5.64 -1.28
C LEU A 158 8.13 5.80 -0.27
N PHE A 159 8.32 6.69 0.69
CA PHE A 159 7.29 7.10 1.64
C PHE A 159 6.71 8.45 1.24
N GLY A 160 5.39 8.62 1.38
CA GLY A 160 4.74 9.91 1.19
C GLY A 160 3.52 10.01 2.10
N ALA A 161 3.61 10.86 3.12
CA ALA A 161 2.58 10.94 4.15
C ALA A 161 2.50 12.31 4.82
N LYS A 162 1.32 12.62 5.36
CA LYS A 162 1.08 13.73 6.29
C LYS A 162 0.50 13.17 7.58
N SER A 163 0.95 13.68 8.72
CA SER A 163 0.35 13.42 10.03
C SER A 163 -0.56 14.58 10.45
N ALA A 164 -1.59 14.30 11.23
CA ALA A 164 -2.34 15.35 11.91
C ALA A 164 -1.41 16.14 12.85
N PRO A 165 -1.61 17.46 13.03
CA PRO A 165 -0.67 18.32 13.77
C PRO A 165 -0.49 17.90 15.23
N GLY A 166 -1.56 17.43 15.88
CA GLY A 166 -1.55 16.95 17.27
C GLY A 166 -1.13 15.48 17.44
N TYR A 167 -0.88 14.73 16.37
CA TYR A 167 -0.56 13.31 16.46
C TYR A 167 0.95 13.11 16.67
N ALA A 168 1.38 13.20 17.93
CA ALA A 168 2.78 13.16 18.33
C ALA A 168 3.51 11.89 17.84
N ARG A 169 2.92 10.71 18.05
CA ARG A 169 3.51 9.42 17.66
C ARG A 169 3.66 9.29 16.14
N ALA A 170 2.66 9.72 15.38
CA ALA A 170 2.78 9.80 13.92
C ALA A 170 3.96 10.70 13.51
N LYS A 171 4.09 11.90 14.08
CA LYS A 171 5.25 12.77 13.81
C LYS A 171 6.58 12.11 14.19
N ALA A 172 6.62 11.31 15.24
CA ALA A 172 7.80 10.54 15.64
C ALA A 172 8.18 9.48 14.59
N ILE A 173 7.19 8.76 14.04
CA ILE A 173 7.42 7.79 12.95
C ILE A 173 7.98 8.49 11.70
N ILE A 174 7.44 9.64 11.28
CA ILE A 174 8.01 10.42 10.16
C ILE A 174 9.46 10.79 10.43
N ARG A 175 9.76 11.28 11.64
CA ARG A 175 11.12 11.68 12.03
C ARG A 175 12.07 10.48 12.01
N TYR A 176 11.63 9.32 12.51
CA TYR A 176 12.41 8.10 12.47
C TYR A 176 12.72 7.66 11.03
N ILE A 177 11.72 7.64 10.14
CA ILE A 177 11.92 7.31 8.72
C ILE A 177 12.97 8.22 8.09
N ASN A 178 12.90 9.53 8.33
CA ASN A 178 13.88 10.48 7.79
C ASN A 178 15.29 10.26 8.35
N ARG A 179 15.42 9.88 9.63
CA ARG A 179 16.72 9.57 10.26
C ARG A 179 17.33 8.30 9.68
N VAL A 180 16.53 7.25 9.51
CA VAL A 180 16.93 6.00 8.85
C VAL A 180 17.31 6.25 7.38
N ALA A 181 16.52 7.05 6.67
CA ALA A 181 16.81 7.43 5.29
C ALA A 181 18.16 8.15 5.18
N LYS A 182 18.47 9.07 6.10
CA LYS A 182 19.77 9.74 6.15
C LYS A 182 20.91 8.74 6.37
N LEU A 183 20.76 7.81 7.33
CA LEU A 183 21.75 6.76 7.60
C LEU A 183 22.02 5.94 6.33
N ILE A 184 20.96 5.32 5.78
CA ILE A 184 21.05 4.41 4.62
C ILE A 184 21.60 5.13 3.39
N ASN A 185 21.04 6.30 3.04
CA ASN A 185 21.42 6.98 1.80
C ASN A 185 22.86 7.54 1.83
N SER A 186 23.44 7.70 3.03
CA SER A 186 24.82 8.15 3.22
C SER A 186 25.84 7.01 3.35
N ASP A 187 25.39 5.76 3.43
CA ASP A 187 26.27 4.60 3.58
C ASP A 187 26.73 4.09 2.19
N PRO A 188 28.01 4.23 1.82
CA PRO A 188 28.52 3.78 0.53
C PRO A 188 28.42 2.26 0.34
N ALA A 189 28.33 1.46 1.41
CA ALA A 189 28.29 0.01 1.33
C ALA A 189 26.96 -0.54 0.76
N VAL A 190 25.92 0.29 0.70
CA VAL A 190 24.59 -0.08 0.18
C VAL A 190 24.07 0.89 -0.88
N ALA A 191 24.87 1.86 -1.30
CA ALA A 191 24.43 2.95 -2.17
C ALA A 191 23.92 2.49 -3.55
N ASP A 192 24.42 1.35 -4.03
CA ASP A 192 24.06 0.67 -5.27
C ASP A 192 22.94 -0.38 -5.10
N LYS A 193 22.39 -0.55 -3.88
CA LYS A 193 21.40 -1.58 -3.55
C LYS A 193 20.14 -1.02 -2.89
N LEU A 194 20.28 0.03 -2.08
CA LEU A 194 19.21 0.46 -1.20
C LEU A 194 19.13 1.98 -1.10
N LYS A 195 17.95 2.54 -1.36
CA LYS A 195 17.62 3.94 -1.10
C LYS A 195 16.30 4.06 -0.36
N VAL A 196 16.18 5.06 0.49
CA VAL A 196 14.94 5.41 1.18
C VAL A 196 14.66 6.89 0.97
N VAL A 197 13.47 7.23 0.48
CA VAL A 197 13.06 8.62 0.26
C VAL A 197 11.71 8.86 0.91
N PHE A 198 11.63 9.91 1.72
CA PHE A 198 10.36 10.42 2.22
C PHE A 198 10.03 11.71 1.46
N VAL A 199 9.05 11.66 0.55
CA VAL A 199 8.66 12.84 -0.23
C VAL A 199 7.92 13.86 0.62
N GLN A 200 8.30 15.12 0.51
CA GLN A 200 7.68 16.18 1.28
C GLN A 200 6.35 16.62 0.67
N ASN A 201 5.41 17.01 1.53
CA ASN A 201 4.11 17.57 1.13
C ASN A 201 3.31 16.69 0.14
N TYR A 202 3.30 15.37 0.33
CA TYR A 202 2.52 14.44 -0.49
C TYR A 202 1.08 14.92 -0.70
N ASN A 203 0.66 14.95 -1.98
CA ASN A 203 -0.61 15.49 -2.46
C ASN A 203 -0.99 14.84 -3.80
N CYS A 204 -2.10 15.25 -4.41
CA CYS A 204 -2.55 14.66 -5.69
C CYS A 204 -1.52 14.84 -6.82
N SER A 205 -0.89 16.00 -6.94
CA SER A 205 0.11 16.26 -7.99
C SER A 205 1.33 15.35 -7.83
N TYR A 206 1.83 15.15 -6.61
CA TYR A 206 2.93 14.21 -6.38
C TYR A 206 2.49 12.76 -6.63
N ALA A 207 1.25 12.41 -6.24
CA ALA A 207 0.69 11.08 -6.50
C ALA A 207 0.59 10.77 -7.99
N GLU A 208 0.30 11.76 -8.85
CA GLU A 208 0.29 11.61 -10.31
C GLU A 208 1.66 11.23 -10.90
N HIS A 209 2.76 11.48 -10.19
CA HIS A 209 4.09 11.00 -10.58
C HIS A 209 4.45 9.66 -9.93
N ILE A 210 4.10 9.46 -8.65
CA ILE A 210 4.48 8.25 -7.91
C ILE A 210 3.70 7.02 -8.38
N ILE A 211 2.39 7.15 -8.58
CA ILE A 211 1.51 6.02 -8.87
C ILE A 211 1.90 5.32 -10.19
N PRO A 212 2.13 6.03 -11.31
CA PRO A 212 2.56 5.40 -12.55
C PRO A 212 3.91 4.68 -12.46
N ALA A 213 4.82 5.18 -11.60
CA ALA A 213 6.18 4.68 -11.47
C ALA A 213 6.33 3.52 -10.46
N ALA A 214 5.32 3.25 -9.64
CA ALA A 214 5.40 2.22 -8.61
C ALA A 214 5.49 0.81 -9.23
N ASP A 215 6.42 0.00 -8.72
CA ASP A 215 6.49 -1.44 -9.00
C ASP A 215 5.68 -2.20 -7.93
N ILE A 216 5.88 -1.85 -6.65
CA ILE A 216 5.22 -2.49 -5.49
C ILE A 216 4.40 -1.45 -4.73
N SER A 217 3.19 -1.84 -4.34
CA SER A 217 2.20 -1.04 -3.62
C SER A 217 2.00 -1.56 -2.19
N GLU A 218 2.49 -0.81 -1.20
CA GLU A 218 2.42 -1.20 0.21
C GLU A 218 1.05 -0.88 0.84
N GLN A 219 0.25 -1.92 1.07
CA GLN A 219 -1.11 -1.87 1.59
C GLN A 219 -1.24 -2.66 2.89
N ILE A 220 -0.40 -2.30 3.85
CA ILE A 220 -0.07 -3.12 5.00
C ILE A 220 -0.84 -2.78 6.28
N SER A 221 -2.07 -2.29 6.23
CA SER A 221 -2.85 -2.06 7.46
C SER A 221 -3.19 -3.41 8.15
N PRO A 222 -3.27 -3.54 9.48
CA PRO A 222 -3.70 -4.80 10.09
C PRO A 222 -5.15 -5.09 9.69
N ALA A 223 -5.48 -6.36 9.46
CA ALA A 223 -6.79 -6.77 8.99
C ALA A 223 -7.91 -6.24 9.90
N GLY A 224 -8.94 -5.63 9.30
CA GLY A 224 -10.10 -5.06 9.98
C GLY A 224 -9.97 -3.57 10.35
N THR A 225 -8.90 -2.87 9.93
CA THR A 225 -8.70 -1.45 10.29
C THR A 225 -8.86 -0.48 9.12
N GLU A 226 -8.52 -0.88 7.90
CA GLU A 226 -8.76 -0.09 6.70
C GLU A 226 -10.16 -0.36 6.16
N ALA A 227 -11.01 0.66 6.16
CA ALA A 227 -12.36 0.53 5.63
C ALA A 227 -12.40 0.17 4.13
N SER A 228 -11.43 0.63 3.34
CA SER A 228 -11.35 0.36 1.90
C SER A 228 -9.95 0.68 1.38
N GLY A 229 -9.60 1.96 1.37
CA GLY A 229 -8.41 2.47 0.69
C GLY A 229 -8.68 2.69 -0.81
N THR A 230 -8.17 3.80 -1.35
CA THR A 230 -8.25 4.11 -2.79
C THR A 230 -6.88 4.30 -3.43
N GLY A 231 -5.80 4.31 -2.64
CA GLY A 231 -4.43 4.32 -3.17
C GLY A 231 -4.08 3.00 -3.86
N ASN A 232 -4.47 1.88 -3.24
CA ASN A 232 -4.37 0.53 -3.78
C ASN A 232 -5.02 0.40 -5.16
N MET A 233 -6.24 0.90 -5.36
CA MET A 233 -6.95 0.87 -6.64
C MET A 233 -6.19 1.64 -7.75
N LYS A 234 -5.60 2.79 -7.42
CA LYS A 234 -4.82 3.59 -8.39
C LYS A 234 -3.52 2.90 -8.76
N LEU A 235 -2.85 2.31 -7.79
CA LEU A 235 -1.59 1.60 -7.96
C LEU A 235 -1.80 0.33 -8.80
N MET A 236 -2.84 -0.47 -8.51
CA MET A 236 -3.29 -1.59 -9.33
C MET A 236 -3.57 -1.16 -10.78
N LEU A 237 -4.34 -0.09 -10.99
CA LEU A 237 -4.68 0.40 -12.32
C LEU A 237 -3.44 0.84 -13.14
N ASN A 238 -2.34 1.17 -12.47
CA ASN A 238 -1.06 1.51 -13.10
C ASN A 238 -0.06 0.35 -13.08
N GLY A 239 -0.50 -0.86 -12.74
CA GLY A 239 0.28 -2.09 -12.81
C GLY A 239 1.32 -2.23 -11.69
N ALA A 240 1.11 -1.61 -10.53
CA ALA A 240 1.86 -1.97 -9.33
C ALA A 240 1.19 -3.18 -8.66
N VAL A 241 1.99 -4.18 -8.31
CA VAL A 241 1.51 -5.35 -7.54
C VAL A 241 1.32 -4.97 -6.08
N THR A 242 0.27 -5.47 -5.44
CA THR A 242 -0.03 -5.16 -4.04
C THR A 242 0.75 -6.10 -3.12
N LEU A 243 1.55 -5.50 -2.24
CA LEU A 243 2.07 -6.15 -1.05
C LEU A 243 1.18 -5.70 0.11
N GLY A 244 0.34 -6.60 0.62
CA GLY A 244 -0.71 -6.19 1.55
C GLY A 244 -1.33 -7.31 2.37
N THR A 245 -2.04 -6.91 3.41
CA THR A 245 -2.91 -7.79 4.19
C THR A 245 -4.26 -7.95 3.48
N LEU A 246 -5.02 -8.97 3.90
CA LEU A 246 -6.43 -9.13 3.53
C LEU A 246 -7.32 -8.16 4.34
N ASP A 247 -7.16 -6.87 4.05
CA ASP A 247 -7.88 -5.76 4.68
C ASP A 247 -8.53 -4.83 3.65
N GLY A 248 -9.66 -4.23 4.01
CA GLY A 248 -10.38 -3.28 3.17
C GLY A 248 -10.57 -3.76 1.72
N ALA A 249 -10.20 -2.90 0.76
CA ALA A 249 -10.33 -3.21 -0.67
C ALA A 249 -9.21 -4.12 -1.21
N ASN A 250 -8.18 -4.47 -0.43
CA ASN A 250 -7.17 -5.43 -0.88
C ASN A 250 -7.77 -6.82 -1.10
N VAL A 251 -8.81 -7.18 -0.34
CA VAL A 251 -9.53 -8.44 -0.53
C VAL A 251 -10.20 -8.47 -1.89
N GLU A 252 -10.88 -7.39 -2.26
CA GLU A 252 -11.50 -7.26 -3.58
C GLU A 252 -10.43 -7.22 -4.69
N ILE A 253 -9.30 -6.55 -4.48
CA ILE A 253 -8.18 -6.52 -5.45
C ILE A 253 -7.65 -7.94 -5.72
N ALA A 254 -7.35 -8.71 -4.66
CA ALA A 254 -6.84 -10.07 -4.79
C ALA A 254 -7.87 -11.03 -5.43
N GLN A 255 -9.17 -10.78 -5.23
CA GLN A 255 -10.24 -11.54 -5.90
C GLN A 255 -10.32 -11.23 -7.40
N GLU A 256 -10.27 -9.95 -7.78
CA GLU A 256 -10.38 -9.54 -9.19
C GLU A 256 -9.12 -9.88 -10.00
N ALA A 257 -7.93 -9.61 -9.44
CA ALA A 257 -6.65 -9.87 -10.09
C ALA A 257 -6.25 -11.34 -10.09
N GLY A 258 -6.76 -12.14 -9.14
CA GLY A 258 -6.24 -13.47 -8.83
C GLY A 258 -5.15 -13.38 -7.75
N ARG A 259 -5.24 -14.23 -6.73
CA ARG A 259 -4.37 -14.17 -5.54
C ARG A 259 -2.90 -14.39 -5.88
N GLU A 260 -2.61 -15.14 -6.94
CA GLU A 260 -1.27 -15.40 -7.46
C GLU A 260 -0.59 -14.16 -8.05
N ASN A 261 -1.35 -13.11 -8.36
CA ASN A 261 -0.86 -11.84 -8.91
C ASN A 261 -0.56 -10.80 -7.82
N GLU A 262 -0.84 -11.12 -6.55
CA GLU A 262 -0.58 -10.27 -5.39
C GLU A 262 0.40 -10.92 -4.39
N TYR A 263 0.97 -10.10 -3.52
CA TYR A 263 1.82 -10.51 -2.42
C TYR A 263 1.08 -10.32 -1.09
N ILE A 264 0.25 -11.32 -0.76
CA ILE A 264 -0.62 -11.28 0.42
C ILE A 264 0.07 -11.92 1.64
N PHE A 265 0.06 -11.21 2.77
CA PHE A 265 0.65 -11.69 4.04
C PHE A 265 -0.23 -11.35 5.25
N GLY A 266 0.24 -11.79 6.42
CA GLY A 266 -0.31 -11.40 7.72
C GLY A 266 -1.56 -12.18 8.12
N HIS A 267 -1.99 -11.92 9.34
CA HIS A 267 -3.15 -12.56 9.93
C HIS A 267 -4.47 -11.95 9.40
N THR A 268 -5.50 -12.78 9.31
CA THR A 268 -6.88 -12.37 9.07
C THR A 268 -7.48 -11.72 10.33
N VAL A 269 -8.65 -11.08 10.18
CA VAL A 269 -9.40 -10.48 11.31
C VAL A 269 -9.66 -11.51 12.41
N ASP A 270 -10.08 -12.72 12.03
CA ASP A 270 -10.42 -13.79 12.98
C ASP A 270 -9.19 -14.31 13.71
N GLU A 271 -8.06 -14.48 13.01
CA GLU A 271 -6.79 -14.91 13.62
C GLU A 271 -6.23 -13.85 14.58
N ILE A 272 -6.31 -12.56 14.23
CA ILE A 272 -5.94 -11.46 15.14
C ILE A 272 -6.80 -11.52 16.40
N ASN A 273 -8.12 -11.66 16.26
CA ASN A 273 -9.04 -11.71 17.40
C ASN A 273 -8.79 -12.94 18.29
N ALA A 274 -8.41 -14.08 17.71
CA ALA A 274 -8.10 -15.30 18.45
C ALA A 274 -6.79 -15.20 19.25
N VAL A 275 -5.77 -14.55 18.71
CA VAL A 275 -4.45 -14.39 19.36
C VAL A 275 -4.41 -13.24 20.36
N LYS A 276 -5.23 -12.19 20.17
CA LYS A 276 -5.23 -10.97 20.98
C LYS A 276 -5.20 -11.18 22.50
N PRO A 277 -5.93 -12.14 23.12
CA PRO A 277 -5.90 -12.34 24.56
C PRO A 277 -4.57 -12.85 25.12
N THR A 278 -3.78 -13.56 24.30
CA THR A 278 -2.51 -14.20 24.67
C THR A 278 -1.31 -13.55 23.99
N TYR A 279 -1.51 -12.45 23.28
CA TYR A 279 -0.47 -11.79 22.50
C TYR A 279 0.49 -11.01 23.39
N HIS A 280 1.79 -11.34 23.28
CA HIS A 280 2.86 -10.63 23.97
C HIS A 280 3.96 -10.24 22.97
N ALA A 281 4.01 -8.96 22.61
CA ALA A 281 4.96 -8.42 21.65
C ALA A 281 6.43 -8.70 22.01
N ARG A 282 6.75 -8.72 23.31
CA ARG A 282 8.09 -9.04 23.83
C ARG A 282 8.57 -10.44 23.46
N ASP A 283 7.68 -11.43 23.41
CA ASP A 283 8.07 -12.81 23.05
C ASP A 283 8.61 -12.87 21.62
N ILE A 284 7.98 -12.13 20.68
CA ILE A 284 8.45 -12.04 19.29
C ILE A 284 9.76 -11.26 19.20
N PHE A 285 9.87 -10.16 19.94
CA PHE A 285 11.11 -9.37 20.02
C PHE A 285 12.28 -10.20 20.57
N ASP A 286 12.07 -11.01 21.59
CA ASP A 286 13.12 -11.82 22.20
C ASP A 286 13.50 -13.03 21.31
N ALA A 287 12.55 -13.57 20.55
CA ALA A 287 12.80 -14.70 19.64
C ALA A 287 13.47 -14.30 18.30
N ASN A 288 13.27 -13.07 17.81
CA ASN A 288 13.79 -12.64 16.51
C ASN A 288 14.93 -11.61 16.65
N ALA A 289 16.18 -12.08 16.49
CA ALA A 289 17.38 -11.25 16.66
C ALA A 289 17.49 -10.09 15.64
N ASP A 290 17.02 -10.31 14.41
CA ASP A 290 17.09 -9.32 13.33
C ASP A 290 16.06 -8.20 13.54
N LEU A 291 14.81 -8.56 13.86
CA LEU A 291 13.77 -7.62 14.27
C LEU A 291 14.16 -6.87 15.54
N ARG A 292 14.69 -7.57 16.54
CA ARG A 292 15.20 -6.94 17.78
C ARG A 292 16.23 -5.88 17.48
N ARG A 293 17.20 -6.18 16.61
CA ARG A 293 18.22 -5.21 16.18
C ARG A 293 17.56 -4.00 15.52
N ALA A 294 16.61 -4.22 14.61
CA ALA A 294 15.90 -3.12 13.95
C ALA A 294 15.14 -2.23 14.96
N ILE A 295 14.40 -2.83 15.90
CA ILE A 295 13.67 -2.11 16.95
C ILE A 295 14.65 -1.36 17.89
N ASN A 296 15.78 -1.96 18.25
CA ASN A 296 16.78 -1.33 19.12
C ASN A 296 17.37 -0.05 18.51
N THR A 297 17.38 0.11 17.18
CA THR A 297 17.79 1.38 16.54
C THR A 297 16.96 2.59 16.96
N LEU A 298 15.77 2.38 17.55
CA LEU A 298 14.96 3.45 18.13
C LEU A 298 15.61 4.05 19.39
N VAL A 299 16.46 3.29 20.10
CA VAL A 299 16.94 3.64 21.45
C VAL A 299 18.46 3.52 21.65
N ASP A 300 19.18 2.84 20.76
CA ASP A 300 20.61 2.51 20.94
C ASP A 300 21.60 3.54 20.36
N GLY A 301 21.09 4.60 19.71
CA GLY A 301 21.91 5.64 19.10
C GLY A 301 22.40 5.36 17.68
N THR A 302 22.00 4.25 17.05
CA THR A 302 22.28 3.95 15.63
C THR A 302 21.85 5.08 14.70
N VAL A 303 20.70 5.68 15.00
CA VAL A 303 20.27 6.98 14.48
C VAL A 303 20.08 7.95 15.64
N PRO A 304 20.10 9.28 15.43
CA PRO A 304 19.93 10.23 16.53
C PRO A 304 18.64 9.95 17.33
N THR A 305 18.78 9.53 18.58
CA THR A 305 17.68 9.13 19.46
C THR A 305 17.11 10.34 20.21
N ASP A 306 15.78 10.44 20.30
CA ASP A 306 15.07 11.39 21.16
C ASP A 306 13.95 10.71 21.95
N ASP A 307 13.35 11.42 22.91
CA ASP A 307 12.32 10.85 23.79
C ASP A 307 11.09 10.37 23.03
N ALA A 308 10.78 10.96 21.88
CA ALA A 308 9.68 10.52 21.05
C ALA A 308 9.98 9.22 20.28
N GLN A 309 11.24 8.92 19.96
CA GLN A 309 11.62 7.58 19.47
C GLN A 309 11.67 6.54 20.59
N LYS A 310 12.12 6.91 21.79
CA LYS A 310 12.00 6.03 22.97
C LYS A 310 10.53 5.68 23.22
N GLU A 311 9.63 6.65 23.06
CA GLU A 311 8.18 6.41 23.13
C GLU A 311 7.73 5.38 22.07
N LEU A 312 8.23 5.42 20.84
CA LEU A 312 7.93 4.38 19.84
C LEU A 312 8.38 2.99 20.30
N PHE A 313 9.58 2.88 20.88
CA PHE A 313 10.08 1.61 21.42
C PHE A 313 9.17 1.07 22.52
N HIS A 314 8.81 1.91 23.50
CA HIS A 314 7.89 1.54 24.57
C HIS A 314 6.49 1.22 24.04
N SER A 315 6.01 1.94 23.02
CA SER A 315 4.71 1.66 22.40
C SER A 315 4.64 0.26 21.77
N LEU A 316 5.77 -0.27 21.31
CA LEU A 316 5.86 -1.62 20.73
C LEU A 316 5.99 -2.71 21.80
N LEU A 317 6.76 -2.48 22.88
CA LEU A 317 7.17 -3.56 23.78
C LEU A 317 6.53 -3.51 25.17
N ASP A 318 6.10 -2.33 25.62
CA ASP A 318 5.62 -2.08 26.98
C ASP A 318 4.16 -1.63 27.00
N GLY A 319 3.74 -0.92 25.94
CA GLY A 319 2.45 -0.26 25.87
C GLY A 319 2.45 1.08 26.62
N THR A 320 1.26 1.63 26.83
CA THR A 320 1.03 2.84 27.62
C THR A 320 -0.25 2.67 28.45
N ASP A 321 -0.55 3.65 29.32
CA ASP A 321 -1.79 3.65 30.12
C ASP A 321 -3.09 3.59 29.29
N TRP A 322 -3.02 3.89 27.99
CA TRP A 322 -4.17 4.00 27.10
C TRP A 322 -4.16 3.00 25.93
N HIS A 323 -3.12 2.16 25.79
CA HIS A 323 -3.14 1.02 24.86
C HIS A 323 -2.13 -0.07 25.25
N GLN A 324 -2.45 -1.32 24.91
CA GLN A 324 -1.50 -2.44 25.04
C GLN A 324 -0.29 -2.29 24.11
N ALA A 325 0.84 -2.90 24.50
CA ALA A 325 2.04 -2.99 23.67
C ALA A 325 1.70 -3.50 22.26
N ASP A 326 2.30 -2.89 21.24
CA ASP A 326 2.10 -3.21 19.83
C ASP A 326 0.60 -3.30 19.43
N HIS A 327 -0.15 -2.25 19.77
CA HIS A 327 -1.61 -2.19 19.59
C HIS A 327 -2.11 -2.53 18.18
N TYR A 328 -1.27 -2.31 17.15
CA TYR A 328 -1.60 -2.56 15.75
C TYR A 328 -0.87 -3.78 15.17
N PHE A 329 -0.36 -4.67 16.01
CA PHE A 329 0.14 -6.00 15.63
C PHE A 329 1.26 -5.93 14.57
N LEU A 330 2.19 -4.98 14.72
CA LEU A 330 3.34 -4.86 13.83
C LEU A 330 4.26 -6.06 13.99
N LEU A 331 4.52 -6.49 15.23
CA LEU A 331 5.43 -7.60 15.52
C LEU A 331 4.77 -8.94 15.19
N LEU A 332 3.46 -9.08 15.44
CA LEU A 332 2.70 -10.28 15.11
C LEU A 332 2.78 -10.63 13.62
N ASP A 333 2.63 -9.65 12.72
CA ASP A 333 2.68 -9.88 11.27
C ASP A 333 4.10 -9.83 10.69
N TYR A 334 5.11 -9.38 11.45
CA TYR A 334 6.42 -8.98 10.92
C TYR A 334 7.11 -10.08 10.11
N ALA A 335 7.13 -11.32 10.62
CA ALA A 335 7.82 -12.42 9.93
C ALA A 335 7.22 -12.68 8.54
N SER A 336 5.89 -12.84 8.48
CA SER A 336 5.17 -13.06 7.22
C SER A 336 5.30 -11.86 6.25
N TYR A 337 5.29 -10.63 6.79
CA TYR A 337 5.51 -9.41 6.02
C TYR A 337 6.90 -9.38 5.39
N PHE A 338 7.93 -9.64 6.20
CA PHE A 338 9.32 -9.61 5.78
C PHE A 338 9.60 -10.66 4.70
N ASP A 339 9.13 -11.89 4.91
CA ASP A 339 9.29 -12.98 3.94
C ASP A 339 8.60 -12.66 2.62
N THR A 340 7.39 -12.10 2.67
CA THR A 340 6.61 -11.71 1.50
C THR A 340 7.25 -10.53 0.75
N LYS A 341 7.82 -9.55 1.47
CA LYS A 341 8.60 -8.45 0.89
C LYS A 341 9.83 -8.96 0.15
N LEU A 342 10.59 -9.88 0.76
CA LEU A 342 11.74 -10.48 0.10
C LEU A 342 11.34 -11.37 -1.08
N GLN A 343 10.18 -12.03 -1.02
CA GLN A 343 9.63 -12.77 -2.16
C GLN A 343 9.33 -11.83 -3.34
N ALA A 344 8.61 -10.73 -3.11
CA ALA A 344 8.32 -9.74 -4.15
C ALA A 344 9.59 -9.13 -4.77
N ASN A 345 10.62 -8.89 -3.95
CA ASN A 345 11.92 -8.43 -4.41
C ASN A 345 12.63 -9.47 -5.29
N ARG A 346 12.63 -10.75 -4.89
CA ARG A 346 13.25 -11.85 -5.66
C ARG A 346 12.53 -12.12 -6.98
N ASP A 347 11.20 -12.11 -6.99
CA ASP A 347 10.39 -12.35 -8.18
C ASP A 347 10.58 -11.28 -9.26
N TYR A 348 11.14 -10.12 -8.90
CA TYR A 348 11.50 -9.07 -9.86
C TYR A 348 12.59 -9.51 -10.85
N ALA A 349 13.36 -10.56 -10.54
CA ALA A 349 14.39 -11.11 -11.43
C ALA A 349 13.78 -11.59 -12.77
N ASP A 350 12.60 -12.20 -12.71
CA ASP A 350 11.85 -12.60 -13.91
C ASP A 350 10.91 -11.46 -14.33
N ARG A 351 11.42 -10.58 -15.19
CA ARG A 351 10.68 -9.42 -15.68
C ARG A 351 9.42 -9.77 -16.47
N ILE A 352 9.35 -10.97 -17.06
CA ILE A 352 8.18 -11.42 -17.79
C ILE A 352 7.11 -11.89 -16.82
N ALA A 353 7.47 -12.77 -15.88
CA ALA A 353 6.53 -13.25 -14.86
C ALA A 353 6.02 -12.11 -13.97
N PHE A 354 6.90 -11.20 -13.54
CA PHE A 354 6.51 -10.03 -12.76
C PHE A 354 5.61 -9.09 -13.56
N GLY A 355 5.99 -8.76 -14.79
CA GLY A 355 5.17 -7.90 -15.67
C GLY A 355 3.81 -8.51 -16.02
N ARG A 356 3.71 -9.84 -16.10
CA ARG A 356 2.43 -10.55 -16.24
C ARG A 356 1.51 -10.28 -15.04
N LYS A 357 2.01 -10.35 -13.81
CA LYS A 357 1.25 -10.00 -12.59
C LYS A 357 0.78 -8.54 -12.62
N CYS A 358 1.65 -7.63 -13.05
CA CYS A 358 1.34 -6.21 -13.22
C CYS A 358 0.21 -5.98 -14.24
N LEU A 359 0.27 -6.61 -15.41
CA LEU A 359 -0.78 -6.45 -16.42
C LEU A 359 -2.09 -7.15 -16.03
N MET A 360 -2.04 -8.25 -15.28
CA MET A 360 -3.24 -8.86 -14.70
C MET A 360 -3.95 -7.92 -13.71
N ASN A 361 -3.17 -7.16 -12.92
CA ASN A 361 -3.68 -6.09 -12.07
C ASN A 361 -4.40 -5.01 -12.90
N VAL A 362 -3.75 -4.49 -13.96
CA VAL A 362 -4.34 -3.48 -14.86
C VAL A 362 -5.63 -4.00 -15.47
N ALA A 363 -5.62 -5.21 -16.04
CA ALA A 363 -6.77 -5.82 -16.71
C ALA A 363 -7.96 -6.09 -15.78
N SER A 364 -7.71 -6.14 -14.47
CA SER A 364 -8.73 -6.48 -13.46
C SER A 364 -9.21 -5.26 -12.66
N ALA A 365 -8.74 -4.05 -13.01
CA ALA A 365 -9.06 -2.84 -12.26
C ALA A 365 -10.45 -2.25 -12.56
N ALA A 366 -11.20 -2.80 -13.52
CA ALA A 366 -12.48 -2.28 -14.01
C ALA A 366 -13.49 -2.04 -12.88
N LYS A 367 -13.63 -3.00 -11.96
CA LYS A 367 -14.51 -2.91 -10.78
C LYS A 367 -14.28 -1.62 -10.00
N PHE A 368 -13.04 -1.14 -9.93
CA PHE A 368 -12.66 0.01 -9.10
C PHE A 368 -12.85 1.37 -9.81
N SER A 369 -13.54 1.42 -10.95
CA SER A 369 -13.99 2.68 -11.52
C SER A 369 -15.00 3.38 -10.60
N SER A 370 -14.78 4.68 -10.34
CA SER A 370 -15.76 5.51 -9.64
C SER A 370 -17.09 5.63 -10.40
N ASP A 371 -17.11 5.41 -11.71
CA ASP A 371 -18.35 5.50 -12.50
C ASP A 371 -19.33 4.40 -12.11
N ARG A 372 -18.82 3.19 -11.86
CA ARG A 372 -19.60 2.06 -11.32
C ARG A 372 -20.13 2.40 -9.93
N THR A 373 -19.28 2.93 -9.05
CA THR A 373 -19.69 3.35 -7.69
C THR A 373 -20.80 4.40 -7.75
N ILE A 374 -20.65 5.44 -8.58
CA ILE A 374 -21.66 6.51 -8.73
C ILE A 374 -22.96 5.96 -9.30
N ARG A 375 -22.91 5.04 -10.27
CA ARG A 375 -24.10 4.38 -10.81
C ARG A 375 -24.87 3.63 -9.71
N GLN A 376 -24.19 2.84 -8.89
CA GLN A 376 -24.81 2.14 -7.76
C GLN A 376 -25.40 3.11 -6.73
N TYR A 377 -24.73 4.22 -6.42
CA TYR A 377 -25.29 5.26 -5.54
C TYR A 377 -26.55 5.91 -6.15
N ALA A 378 -26.51 6.23 -7.44
CA ALA A 378 -27.63 6.84 -8.17
C ALA A 378 -28.86 5.93 -8.19
N GLU A 379 -28.66 4.63 -8.41
CA GLU A 379 -29.73 3.63 -8.53
C GLU A 379 -30.28 3.18 -7.17
N GLU A 380 -29.42 2.94 -6.18
CA GLU A 380 -29.82 2.22 -4.95
C GLU A 380 -30.08 3.14 -3.75
N ILE A 381 -29.58 4.39 -3.78
CA ILE A 381 -29.68 5.34 -2.66
C ILE A 381 -30.32 6.65 -3.08
N TRP A 382 -29.80 7.31 -4.12
CA TRP A 382 -30.27 8.65 -4.51
C TRP A 382 -31.53 8.60 -5.37
N HIS A 383 -31.78 7.49 -6.07
CA HIS A 383 -32.91 7.30 -6.99
C HIS A 383 -32.97 8.39 -8.07
N ILE A 384 -31.81 8.74 -8.64
CA ILE A 384 -31.68 9.77 -9.69
C ILE A 384 -31.35 9.15 -11.05
N LYS A 385 -31.77 9.81 -12.13
CA LYS A 385 -31.47 9.43 -13.52
C LYS A 385 -30.57 10.48 -14.17
N PRO A 386 -29.69 10.07 -15.10
CA PRO A 386 -28.90 11.02 -15.88
C PRO A 386 -29.83 11.91 -16.72
N THR A 387 -29.46 13.18 -16.86
CA THR A 387 -30.08 14.14 -17.76
C THR A 387 -29.06 14.50 -18.84
N GLU A 388 -29.43 14.34 -20.11
CA GLU A 388 -28.63 14.84 -21.22
C GLU A 388 -28.86 16.37 -21.35
N TYR A 389 -27.77 17.13 -21.43
CA TYR A 389 -27.77 18.58 -21.65
C TYR A 389 -27.04 18.92 -22.94
#